data_AF-A0AAV3YK10-F1
#
_entry.id   AF-A0AAV3YK10-F1
#
_cell.length_a   1.000
_cell.length_b   1.000
_cell.length_c   1.000
_cell.angle_alpha   90.00
_cell.angle_beta   90.00
_cell.angle_gamma   90.00
#
_symmetry.space_group_name_H-M   'P 1'
#
loop_
_entity.id
_entity.type
_entity.pdbx_description
1 polymer ?
#
loop_
_entity_poly.entity_id
_entity_poly.type
_entity_poly.pdbx_seq_one_letter_code
_entity_poly.pdbx_strand_id
1 'polypeptide(L)'
;MDDTTILCSKENETRGMLVRLDALINWSRMSFKPKESRSLSERCKIIFEQPLIVYKISTFTVESIEAKIYRFTRKWLGVSPRVTDVAMYCRKAKLRLPLKSIVEEYKFGKARLMVMLEDSDEPAVRSIQPQLKGGRKWKVDKAVNQGE
;
A
#
# COMPACT_ATOMS: atom_id res chain seq x y z
N MET A 1 12.85 -1.78 -23.52
CA MET A 1 11.96 -1.58 -22.35
C MET A 1 11.77 -2.97 -21.79
N ASP A 2 12.57 -3.35 -20.80
CA ASP A 2 12.95 -4.76 -20.59
C ASP A 2 12.40 -5.34 -19.27
N ASP A 3 11.89 -4.47 -18.38
CA ASP A 3 11.30 -4.86 -17.09
C ASP A 3 9.78 -5.02 -17.20
N THR A 4 9.27 -6.20 -16.90
CA THR A 4 7.82 -6.51 -16.88
C THR A 4 7.42 -6.99 -15.49
N THR A 5 6.44 -6.34 -14.86
CA THR A 5 5.88 -6.74 -13.57
C THR A 5 4.49 -7.34 -13.76
N ILE A 6 4.29 -8.59 -13.32
CA ILE A 6 3.01 -9.29 -13.41
C ILE A 6 2.49 -9.52 -11.99
N LEU A 7 1.25 -9.12 -11.73
CA LEU A 7 0.56 -9.35 -10.45
C LEU A 7 -0.42 -10.51 -10.63
N CYS A 8 -0.33 -11.52 -9.77
CA CYS A 8 -1.18 -12.71 -9.82
C CYS A 8 -1.77 -12.97 -8.44
N SER A 9 -3.08 -13.25 -8.39
CA SER A 9 -3.81 -13.40 -7.13
C SER A 9 -3.65 -14.77 -6.47
N LYS A 10 -3.25 -15.82 -7.23
CA LYS A 10 -3.10 -17.19 -6.71
C LYS A 10 -1.73 -17.78 -7.05
N GLU A 11 -1.07 -18.37 -6.05
CA GLU A 11 0.26 -18.99 -6.18
C GLU A 11 0.33 -20.05 -7.30
N ASN A 12 -0.71 -20.87 -7.44
CA ASN A 12 -0.78 -21.91 -8.47
C ASN A 12 -0.91 -21.33 -9.89
N GLU A 13 -1.65 -20.23 -10.04
CA GLU A 13 -1.78 -19.54 -11.33
C GLU A 13 -0.47 -18.84 -11.70
N THR A 14 0.24 -18.27 -10.71
CA THR A 14 1.56 -17.68 -10.91
C THR A 14 2.58 -18.70 -11.40
N ARG A 15 2.63 -19.90 -10.80
CA ARG A 15 3.52 -20.98 -11.26
C ARG A 15 3.21 -21.39 -12.70
N GLY A 16 1.94 -21.58 -13.03
CA GLY A 16 1.52 -21.92 -14.39
C GLY A 16 1.86 -20.83 -15.42
N MET A 17 1.71 -19.56 -15.04
CA MET A 17 2.09 -18.43 -15.90
C MET A 17 3.60 -18.32 -16.07
N LEU A 18 4.39 -18.49 -15.01
CA LEU A 18 5.86 -18.45 -15.09
C LEU A 18 6.40 -19.54 -16.03
N VAL A 19 5.84 -20.75 -15.99
CA VAL A 19 6.23 -21.84 -16.91
C VAL A 19 5.90 -21.47 -18.37
N ARG A 20 4.73 -20.90 -18.63
CA ARG A 20 4.34 -20.47 -19.98
C ARG A 20 5.18 -19.30 -20.49
N LEU A 21 5.49 -18.35 -19.61
CA LEU A 21 6.31 -17.19 -19.91
C LEU A 21 7.75 -17.60 -20.22
N ASP A 22 8.31 -18.54 -19.47
CA ASP A 22 9.63 -19.12 -19.71
C ASP A 22 9.68 -19.85 -21.07
N ALA A 23 8.63 -20.60 -21.42
CA ALA A 23 8.52 -21.22 -22.74
C ALA A 23 8.49 -20.19 -23.89
N LEU A 24 7.74 -19.10 -23.73
CA LEU A 24 7.66 -18.01 -24.72
C LEU A 24 8.98 -17.27 -24.87
N ILE A 25 9.68 -17.01 -23.77
CA ILE A 25 10.95 -16.28 -23.76
C ILE A 25 12.10 -17.11 -24.33
N ASN A 26 12.12 -18.42 -24.03
CA ASN A 26 13.02 -19.36 -24.68
C ASN A 26 12.73 -19.47 -26.18
N TRP A 27 11.47 -19.44 -26.60
CA TRP A 27 11.09 -19.43 -28.03
C TRP A 27 11.60 -18.17 -28.75
N SER A 28 11.56 -17.01 -28.10
CA SER A 28 12.13 -15.76 -28.63
C SER A 28 13.66 -15.67 -28.50
N ARG A 29 14.36 -16.77 -28.15
CA ARG A 29 15.81 -16.82 -27.91
C ARG A 29 16.31 -15.84 -26.84
N MET A 30 15.45 -15.49 -25.90
CA MET A 30 15.78 -14.68 -24.73
C MET A 30 15.92 -15.57 -23.50
N SER A 31 16.58 -15.07 -22.45
CA SER A 31 16.72 -15.79 -21.19
C SER A 31 16.48 -14.88 -20.00
N PHE A 32 15.79 -15.39 -18.97
CA PHE A 32 15.67 -14.70 -17.71
C PHE A 32 16.98 -14.75 -16.93
N LYS A 33 17.28 -13.64 -16.24
CA LYS A 33 18.35 -13.60 -15.24
C LYS A 33 17.74 -13.87 -13.86
N PRO A 34 17.80 -15.10 -13.31
CA PRO A 34 17.09 -15.45 -12.07
C PRO A 34 17.60 -14.67 -10.85
N LYS A 35 18.84 -14.19 -10.86
CA LYS A 35 19.38 -13.32 -9.81
C LYS A 35 18.72 -11.93 -9.76
N GLU A 36 18.26 -11.45 -10.90
CA GLU A 36 17.60 -10.14 -11.07
C GLU A 36 16.07 -10.26 -11.08
N SER A 37 15.55 -11.40 -11.56
CA SER A 37 14.10 -11.67 -11.68
C SER A 37 13.56 -12.27 -10.38
N ARG A 38 13.10 -11.42 -9.48
CA ARG A 38 12.55 -11.84 -8.18
C ARG A 38 11.07 -12.15 -8.30
N SER A 39 10.67 -13.39 -8.00
CA SER A 39 9.26 -13.71 -7.72
C SER A 39 9.03 -13.61 -6.21
N LEU A 40 8.16 -12.68 -5.81
CA LEU A 40 7.67 -12.58 -4.44
C LEU A 40 6.29 -13.23 -4.40
N SER A 41 6.23 -14.52 -4.02
CA SER A 41 4.96 -15.17 -3.69
C SER A 41 4.66 -14.92 -2.22
N GLU A 42 4.08 -13.77 -1.90
CA GLU A 42 3.50 -13.57 -0.58
C GLU A 42 2.14 -14.30 -0.57
N ARG A 43 2.03 -15.39 0.19
CA ARG A 43 0.71 -15.94 0.55
C ARG A 43 0.01 -14.93 1.44
N CYS A 44 -0.80 -14.09 0.82
CA CYS A 44 -1.74 -13.27 1.56
C CYS A 44 -3.04 -13.26 0.77
N LYS A 45 -3.99 -14.11 1.16
CA LYS A 45 -5.37 -14.15 0.62
C LYS A 45 -6.19 -12.90 0.95
N ILE A 46 -5.56 -11.79 1.35
CA ILE A 46 -6.25 -10.61 1.92
C ILE A 46 -5.65 -9.31 1.40
N ILE A 47 -5.37 -9.16 0.09
CA ILE A 47 -4.82 -7.88 -0.38
C ILE A 47 -5.38 -7.52 -1.76
N PHE A 48 -6.65 -7.12 -1.87
CA PHE A 48 -7.09 -6.35 -3.05
C PHE A 48 -8.24 -5.35 -2.81
N GLU A 49 -8.76 -5.16 -1.60
CA GLU A 49 -9.73 -4.07 -1.36
C GLU A 49 -9.10 -2.74 -0.93
N GLN A 50 -7.80 -2.69 -0.59
CA GLN A 50 -7.13 -1.45 -0.20
C GLN A 50 -5.72 -1.36 -0.80
N PRO A 51 -5.43 -0.36 -1.65
CA PRO A 51 -4.25 -0.35 -2.52
C PRO A 51 -2.95 0.16 -1.87
N LEU A 52 -2.91 0.33 -0.54
CA LEU A 52 -1.79 0.98 0.16
C LEU A 52 -1.20 0.10 1.28
N ILE A 53 -1.05 -1.19 1.05
CA ILE A 53 -0.32 -2.07 1.98
C ILE A 53 1.15 -2.13 1.57
N VAL A 54 1.91 -1.10 1.96
CA VAL A 54 3.39 -1.14 1.84
C VAL A 54 4.00 -1.10 3.23
N TYR A 55 4.61 -2.22 3.63
CA TYR A 55 5.17 -2.41 4.98
C TYR A 55 6.24 -1.39 5.37
N LYS A 56 6.94 -0.80 4.39
CA LYS A 56 8.19 -0.06 4.64
C LYS A 56 8.09 1.48 4.51
N ILE A 57 6.95 2.03 4.11
CA ILE A 57 6.81 3.48 3.94
C ILE A 57 6.75 4.15 5.31
N SER A 58 7.44 5.28 5.47
CA SER A 58 7.34 6.12 6.67
C SER A 58 6.15 7.08 6.54
N THR A 59 5.50 7.41 7.65
CA THR A 59 4.43 8.43 7.69
C THR A 59 4.87 9.77 7.09
N PHE A 60 6.13 10.15 7.26
CA PHE A 60 6.68 11.38 6.69
C PHE A 60 6.58 11.44 5.16
N THR A 61 6.81 10.30 4.48
CA THR A 61 6.74 10.23 3.02
C THR A 61 5.30 10.44 2.55
N VAL A 62 4.34 9.85 3.26
CA VAL A 62 2.91 9.98 2.97
C VAL A 62 2.43 11.41 3.20
N GLU A 63 2.82 12.02 4.33
CA GLU A 63 2.55 13.44 4.64
C GLU A 63 3.09 14.37 3.54
N SER A 64 4.29 14.08 3.03
CA SER A 64 4.92 14.89 1.97
C SER A 64 4.18 14.78 0.63
N ILE A 65 3.64 13.60 0.31
CA ILE A 65 2.83 13.38 -0.90
C ILE A 65 1.50 14.13 -0.77
N GLU A 66 0.82 13.99 0.37
CA GLU A 66 -0.44 14.68 0.63
C GLU A 66 -0.27 16.20 0.61
N ALA A 67 0.80 16.73 1.20
CA ALA A 67 1.09 18.16 1.15
C ALA A 67 1.30 18.69 -0.29
N LYS A 68 1.89 17.88 -1.18
CA LYS A 68 2.02 18.23 -2.60
C LYS A 68 0.66 18.24 -3.29
N ILE A 69 -0.13 17.18 -3.13
CA ILE A 69 -1.48 17.07 -3.71
C ILE A 69 -2.33 18.24 -3.24
N TYR A 70 -2.34 18.49 -1.95
CA TYR A 70 -3.02 19.61 -1.32
C TYR A 70 -2.63 20.96 -1.92
N ARG A 71 -1.34 21.21 -2.14
CA ARG A 71 -0.87 22.46 -2.78
C ARG A 71 -1.36 22.58 -4.22
N PHE A 72 -1.33 21.50 -4.99
CA PHE A 72 -1.79 21.51 -6.39
C PHE A 72 -3.31 21.67 -6.47
N THR A 73 -4.07 20.91 -5.68
CA THR A 73 -5.53 20.97 -5.70
C THR A 73 -6.04 22.32 -5.20
N ARG A 74 -5.40 22.95 -4.21
CA ARG A 74 -5.75 24.32 -3.80
C ARG A 74 -5.51 25.35 -4.89
N LYS A 75 -4.39 25.27 -5.60
CA LYS A 75 -4.11 26.13 -6.77
C LYS A 75 -5.13 25.91 -7.89
N TRP A 76 -5.49 24.64 -8.13
CA TRP A 76 -6.42 24.27 -9.18
C TRP A 76 -7.85 24.75 -8.90
N LEU A 77 -8.29 24.69 -7.64
CA LEU A 77 -9.62 25.16 -7.22
C LEU A 77 -9.68 26.68 -6.94
N GLY A 78 -8.57 27.42 -7.05
CA GLY A 78 -8.52 28.85 -6.73
C GLY A 78 -8.79 29.17 -5.25
N VAL A 79 -8.59 28.21 -4.35
CA VAL A 79 -8.94 28.33 -2.94
C VAL A 79 -7.85 29.11 -2.18
N SER A 80 -8.25 29.95 -1.21
CA SER A 80 -7.30 30.75 -0.45
C SER A 80 -6.25 29.88 0.28
N PRO A 81 -5.00 30.36 0.43
CA PRO A 81 -3.94 29.61 1.12
C PRO A 81 -4.25 29.28 2.59
N ARG A 82 -5.24 29.96 3.19
CA ARG A 82 -5.65 29.80 4.59
C ARG A 82 -6.61 28.64 4.83
N VAL A 83 -7.24 28.11 3.78
CA VAL A 83 -8.05 26.89 3.92
C VAL A 83 -7.10 25.80 4.39
N THR A 84 -7.52 25.04 5.41
CA THR A 84 -6.77 23.94 6.03
C THR A 84 -7.04 22.63 5.31
N ASP A 85 -6.15 21.65 5.51
CA ASP A 85 -6.24 20.34 4.88
C ASP A 85 -7.48 19.57 5.33
N VAL A 86 -7.81 19.72 6.62
CA VAL A 86 -9.04 19.22 7.24
C VAL A 86 -10.28 19.72 6.52
N ALA A 87 -10.34 21.01 6.17
CA ALA A 87 -11.48 21.58 5.46
C ALA A 87 -11.62 21.03 4.02
N MET A 88 -10.53 20.52 3.44
CA MET A 88 -10.51 19.99 2.07
C MET A 88 -10.98 18.54 1.99
N TYR A 89 -10.62 17.71 2.97
CA TYR A 89 -11.05 16.31 3.05
C TYR A 89 -12.32 16.11 3.89
N CYS A 90 -12.82 17.17 4.53
CA CYS A 90 -14.04 17.12 5.31
C CYS A 90 -15.28 16.82 4.45
N ARG A 91 -15.95 15.69 4.74
CA ARG A 91 -17.26 15.36 4.13
C ARG A 91 -18.41 16.25 4.60
N LYS A 92 -18.23 16.94 5.74
CA LYS A 92 -19.25 17.80 6.37
C LYS A 92 -19.13 19.28 5.97
N ALA A 93 -18.05 19.67 5.28
CA ALA A 93 -17.88 21.04 4.83
C ALA A 93 -18.85 21.39 3.70
N LYS A 94 -19.06 22.70 3.45
CA LYS A 94 -19.82 23.16 2.27
C LYS A 94 -19.15 22.72 0.96
N LEU A 95 -17.82 22.66 0.95
CA LEU A 95 -17.04 22.14 -0.16
C LEU A 95 -16.88 20.62 0.00
N ARG A 96 -17.82 19.86 -0.56
CA ARG A 96 -17.77 18.39 -0.54
C ARG A 96 -16.98 17.89 -1.75
N LEU A 97 -15.68 17.68 -1.57
CA LEU A 97 -14.85 17.07 -2.60
C LEU A 97 -14.89 15.54 -2.44
N PRO A 98 -14.93 14.77 -3.55
CA PRO A 98 -14.77 13.32 -3.52
C PRO A 98 -13.29 12.93 -3.32
N LEU A 99 -12.62 13.58 -2.38
CA LEU A 99 -11.22 13.34 -2.03
C LEU A 99 -11.16 12.76 -0.63
N LYS A 100 -10.33 11.74 -0.45
CA LYS A 100 -10.02 11.16 0.85
C LYS A 100 -8.57 11.50 1.19
N SER A 101 -8.31 11.73 2.48
CA SER A 101 -6.95 11.97 2.93
C SER A 101 -6.12 10.70 2.76
N ILE A 102 -4.94 10.86 2.16
CA ILE A 102 -4.03 9.72 1.92
C ILE A 102 -3.40 9.29 3.23
N VAL A 103 -3.07 10.22 4.13
CA VAL A 103 -2.56 9.87 5.46
C VAL A 103 -3.61 9.12 6.27
N GLU A 104 -4.89 9.49 6.18
CA GLU A 104 -5.96 8.74 6.86
C GLU A 104 -6.09 7.31 6.32
N GLU A 105 -6.14 7.13 5.00
CA GLU A 105 -6.22 5.79 4.40
C GLU A 105 -4.98 4.95 4.70
N TYR A 106 -3.79 5.57 4.69
CA TYR A 106 -2.54 4.91 5.05
C TYR A 106 -2.54 4.43 6.50
N LYS A 107 -3.00 5.27 7.44
CA LYS A 107 -3.09 4.90 8.86
C LYS A 107 -4.10 3.78 9.08
N PHE A 108 -5.26 3.89 8.45
CA PHE A 108 -6.30 2.85 8.51
C PHE A 108 -5.79 1.52 7.95
N GLY A 109 -5.15 1.53 6.77
CA GLY A 109 -4.58 0.34 6.16
C GLY A 109 -3.51 -0.31 7.04
N LYS A 110 -2.65 0.49 7.69
CA LYS A 110 -1.63 0.00 8.62
C LYS A 110 -2.22 -0.59 9.90
N ALA A 111 -3.22 0.04 10.49
CA ALA A 111 -3.93 -0.49 11.67
C ALA A 111 -4.64 -1.79 11.34
N ARG A 112 -5.38 -1.83 10.22
CA ARG A 112 -6.06 -3.02 9.73
C ARG A 112 -5.10 -4.17 9.47
N LEU A 113 -3.95 -3.88 8.86
CA LEU A 113 -2.90 -4.86 8.62
C LEU A 113 -2.34 -5.45 9.93
N MET A 114 -2.22 -4.63 10.97
CA MET A 114 -1.79 -5.09 12.28
C MET A 114 -2.76 -6.12 12.85
N VAL A 115 -4.05 -5.76 12.87
CA VAL A 115 -5.14 -6.65 13.33
C VAL A 115 -5.18 -7.93 12.49
N MET A 116 -5.05 -7.82 11.17
CA MET A 116 -5.01 -9.00 10.28
C MET A 116 -3.83 -9.94 10.56
N LEU A 117 -2.68 -9.41 10.96
CA LEU A 117 -1.50 -10.21 11.30
C LEU A 117 -1.66 -10.87 12.68
N GLU A 118 -2.36 -10.22 13.61
CA GLU A 118 -2.70 -10.76 14.93
C GLU A 118 -3.73 -11.90 14.83
N ASP A 119 -4.81 -11.65 14.08
CA ASP A 119 -5.93 -12.58 13.88
C ASP A 119 -5.65 -13.70 12.86
N SER A 120 -4.45 -13.74 12.25
CA SER A 120 -4.11 -14.74 11.24
C SER A 120 -4.20 -16.17 11.79
N ASP A 121 -4.82 -17.07 11.02
CA ASP A 121 -4.96 -18.49 11.34
C ASP A 121 -3.62 -19.25 11.34
N GLU A 122 -2.61 -18.74 10.61
CA GLU A 122 -1.31 -19.40 10.49
C GLU A 122 -0.39 -19.06 11.69
N PRO A 123 0.05 -20.06 12.48
CA PRO A 123 0.88 -19.80 13.67
C PRO A 123 2.27 -19.25 13.33
N ALA A 124 2.77 -19.51 12.12
CA ALA A 124 4.03 -18.94 11.63
C ALA A 124 3.91 -17.42 11.40
N VAL A 125 2.78 -16.94 10.89
CA VAL A 125 2.54 -15.50 10.67
C VAL A 125 2.35 -14.78 12.00
N ARG A 126 1.59 -15.40 12.92
CA ARG A 126 1.38 -14.88 14.28
C ARG A 126 2.66 -14.80 15.10
N SER A 127 3.59 -15.74 14.94
CA SER A 127 4.87 -15.74 15.68
C SER A 127 5.88 -14.73 15.14
N ILE A 128 5.84 -14.39 13.85
CA ILE A 128 6.78 -13.43 13.24
C ILE A 128 6.38 -11.98 13.56
N GLN A 129 5.08 -11.68 13.69
CA GLN A 129 4.49 -10.36 13.99
C GLN A 129 5.45 -9.18 13.69
N PRO A 130 5.69 -8.88 12.40
CA PRO A 130 6.68 -7.90 12.04
C PRO A 130 6.24 -6.52 12.54
N GLN A 131 7.07 -5.90 13.39
CA GLN A 131 6.87 -4.55 13.89
C GLN A 131 6.61 -3.58 12.73
N LEU A 132 5.36 -3.12 12.59
CA LEU A 132 4.96 -2.24 11.51
C LEU A 132 5.64 -0.88 11.70
N LYS A 133 6.57 -0.57 10.80
CA LYS A 133 7.25 0.74 10.84
C LYS A 133 6.26 1.85 10.50
N GLY A 134 5.88 2.64 11.51
CA GLY A 134 5.10 3.89 11.38
C GLY A 134 5.98 5.16 11.36
N GLY A 135 7.29 5.01 11.53
CA GLY A 135 8.25 6.12 11.68
C GLY A 135 8.33 6.65 13.12
N ARG A 136 8.96 7.81 13.32
CA ARG A 136 9.17 8.41 14.66
C ARG A 136 7.93 9.12 15.20
N LYS A 137 7.09 9.68 14.32
CA LYS A 137 5.92 10.50 14.68
C LYS A 137 4.69 9.69 15.07
N TRP A 138 4.51 8.51 14.50
CA TRP A 138 3.32 7.70 14.71
C TRP A 138 3.71 6.24 14.94
N LYS A 139 3.27 5.70 16.07
CA LYS A 139 3.43 4.29 16.42
C LYS A 139 2.08 3.60 16.21
N VAL A 140 2.08 2.52 15.44
CA VAL A 140 0.86 1.82 15.01
C VAL A 140 0.20 1.14 16.20
N ASP A 141 0.98 0.43 17.03
CA ASP A 141 0.50 -0.32 18.19
C ASP A 141 -0.34 0.53 19.16
N LYS A 142 0.11 1.76 19.41
CA LYS A 142 -0.61 2.69 20.30
C LYS A 142 -1.93 3.16 19.70
N ALA A 143 -2.02 3.24 18.38
CA ALA A 143 -3.20 3.75 17.70
C ALA A 143 -4.29 2.67 17.56
N VAL A 144 -3.89 1.40 17.44
CA VAL A 144 -4.83 0.27 17.45
C VAL A 144 -5.47 0.13 18.83
N ASN A 145 -4.66 0.14 19.90
CA ASN A 145 -5.16 0.03 21.28
C ASN A 145 -6.01 1.21 21.76
N GLN A 146 -6.02 2.34 21.04
CA GLN A 146 -6.88 3.49 21.33
C GLN A 146 -8.25 3.42 20.63
N GLY A 147 -8.39 2.51 19.66
CA GLY A 147 -9.59 2.34 18.85
C GLY A 147 -10.42 1.09 19.20
N GLU A 148 -9.91 0.21 20.07
CA GLU A 148 -10.70 -0.79 20.81
C GLU A 148 -11.41 -0.14 21.99
#